data_AF-A0A1J3I5S1-F1
#
_entry.id   AF-A0A1J3I5S1-F1
#
_cell.length_a   1.000
_cell.length_b   1.000
_cell.length_c   1.000
_cell.angle_alpha   90.00
_cell.angle_beta   90.00
_cell.angle_gamma   90.00
#
_symmetry.space_group_name_H-M   'P 1'
#
loop_
_entity.id
_entity.type
_entity.pdbx_description
1 polymer ?
#
loop_
_entity_poly.entity_id
_entity_poly.type
_entity_poly.pdbx_seq_one_letter_code
_entity_poly.pdbx_strand_id
1 'polypeptide(L)'
;AMCFMMDPQSGKKICYVQFPQRFDGIDKHDRYSNRNVVFFDINMKGLDGLQGPIYVGTGCVFRRQALYGFDAPKKKKTPRMTCNCWPKWCFFCCGKSKNRKTKTTDKKKKNREASKQIHALENIEEGTVSNAVKSPEAAQLKLEKKFGQSPVFIASAGVENGGLARNASPGSLLREAIQVISCGYEDKTEWGKEIGWIYGSVTEDILTGFKMHCHGWRSVYCMPKRAAFKGSAPINLSDRLNQVLRWALGSVEIFLSRHCPIWYGYGGGLKWLERFSYINSVVYPWTSLPLIVYCSLPAVCLLTGKFIVPEISNYAGILFMLMFISIAVTGILEMQWGGVGIDDWWRNEQFWVIGGASSHLFALFQGLLKVLAGVDTNFTVTSKAGDDGAFSELYLFKWTTLLIPPTTLLIINIIGVIVGVSDAISNGYDSWGPLFGRLFFALWVIVHLYPFLKGLLGKQDRMPTIIVVWSILLASILTLLWVRVNPFVAKGGPVLEICGLNCGN
;
A
#
# COMPACT_ATOMS: atom_id res chain seq x y z
N ALA A 1 13.83 -2.64 22.58
CA ALA A 1 13.18 -1.31 22.53
C ALA A 1 13.96 -0.27 23.33
N MET A 2 14.15 -0.44 24.63
CA MET A 2 14.85 0.53 25.49
C MET A 2 16.25 0.91 24.99
N CYS A 3 17.04 -0.05 24.52
CA CYS A 3 18.37 0.20 23.94
C CYS A 3 18.36 1.29 22.84
N PHE A 4 17.36 1.28 21.95
CA PHE A 4 17.25 2.30 20.90
C PHE A 4 16.79 3.64 21.46
N MET A 5 15.75 3.63 22.30
CA MET A 5 15.15 4.84 22.85
C MET A 5 16.07 5.61 23.82
N MET A 6 16.96 4.88 24.52
CA MET A 6 17.90 5.42 25.49
C MET A 6 19.27 5.78 24.89
N ASP A 7 19.52 5.49 23.61
CA ASP A 7 20.76 5.91 22.96
C ASP A 7 20.93 7.45 23.03
N PRO A 8 22.00 7.97 23.66
CA PRO A 8 22.22 9.41 23.79
C PRO A 8 22.31 10.14 22.44
N GLN A 9 22.76 9.45 21.38
CA GLN A 9 22.99 10.05 20.07
C GLN A 9 21.72 10.10 19.22
N SER A 10 21.07 8.95 19.02
CA SER A 10 19.92 8.81 18.11
C SER A 10 18.58 8.70 18.81
N GLY A 11 18.55 8.21 20.05
CA GLY A 11 17.33 7.87 20.80
C GLY A 11 16.36 9.03 20.96
N LYS A 12 16.85 10.26 21.15
CA LYS A 12 16.04 11.48 21.29
C LYS A 12 15.12 11.78 20.11
N LYS A 13 15.43 11.26 18.91
CA LYS A 13 14.65 11.44 17.68
C LYS A 13 13.73 10.27 17.35
N ILE A 14 13.80 9.19 18.13
CA ILE A 14 13.00 7.99 17.87
C ILE A 14 11.59 8.19 18.43
N CYS A 15 10.57 8.14 17.58
CA CYS A 15 9.17 8.19 18.00
C CYS A 15 8.62 6.82 18.38
N TYR A 16 9.00 5.75 17.67
CA TYR A 16 8.62 4.39 18.04
C TYR A 16 9.63 3.37 17.53
N VAL A 17 9.67 2.22 18.22
CA VAL A 17 10.39 1.03 17.75
C VAL A 17 9.36 -0.01 17.33
N GLN A 18 9.34 -0.34 16.04
CA GLN A 18 8.47 -1.34 15.42
C GLN A 18 9.17 -2.70 15.40
N PHE A 19 8.44 -3.75 15.73
CA PHE A 19 8.89 -5.13 15.63
C PHE A 19 8.12 -5.88 14.53
N PRO A 20 8.73 -6.87 13.86
CA PRO A 20 8.02 -7.75 12.93
C PRO A 20 6.92 -8.51 13.66
N GLN A 21 5.69 -8.44 13.15
CA GLN A 21 4.64 -9.34 13.58
C GLN A 21 4.86 -10.69 12.90
N ARG A 22 5.05 -11.75 13.70
CA ARG A 22 5.09 -13.12 13.20
C ARG A 22 3.80 -13.85 13.54
N PHE A 23 3.49 -14.92 12.82
CA PHE A 23 2.29 -15.70 13.06
C PHE A 23 2.59 -17.18 13.28
N ASP A 24 1.81 -17.79 14.16
CA ASP A 24 1.76 -19.25 14.35
C ASP A 24 0.50 -19.83 13.66
N GLY A 25 0.41 -21.17 13.57
CA GLY A 25 -0.76 -21.84 12.97
C GLY A 25 -0.85 -21.74 11.45
N ILE A 26 0.27 -21.49 10.77
CA ILE A 26 0.32 -21.39 9.30
C ILE A 26 0.63 -22.78 8.73
N ASP A 27 -0.06 -23.15 7.65
CA ASP A 27 0.26 -24.36 6.88
C ASP A 27 1.72 -24.34 6.38
N LYS A 28 2.30 -25.55 6.21
CA LYS A 28 3.67 -25.75 5.72
C LYS A 28 3.94 -25.03 4.39
N HIS A 29 2.92 -24.92 3.53
CA HIS A 29 3.05 -24.32 2.19
C HIS A 29 2.63 -22.84 2.12
N ASP A 30 2.20 -22.24 3.24
CA ASP A 30 1.68 -20.86 3.33
C ASP A 30 0.87 -20.42 2.10
N ARG A 31 -0.16 -21.21 1.74
CA ARG A 31 -0.91 -21.03 0.48
C ARG A 31 -1.48 -19.62 0.29
N TYR A 32 -1.78 -18.92 1.40
CA TYR A 32 -2.37 -17.59 1.39
C TYR A 32 -1.37 -16.47 1.71
N SER A 33 -0.07 -16.78 1.73
CA SER A 33 1.00 -15.82 2.01
C SER A 33 0.76 -15.02 3.30
N ASN A 34 0.29 -15.70 4.36
CA ASN A 34 -0.06 -15.11 5.64
C ASN A 34 1.16 -14.58 6.39
N ARG A 35 2.36 -15.12 6.13
CA ARG A 35 3.60 -14.64 6.75
C ARG A 35 3.98 -13.23 6.28
N ASN A 36 3.56 -12.84 5.06
CA ASN A 36 3.86 -11.55 4.45
C ASN A 36 5.37 -11.17 4.55
N VAL A 37 6.24 -12.14 4.24
CA VAL A 37 7.69 -12.02 4.48
C VAL A 37 8.33 -10.93 3.62
N VAL A 38 7.86 -10.70 2.39
CA VAL A 38 8.42 -9.64 1.53
C VAL A 38 8.22 -8.27 2.19
N PHE A 39 7.04 -8.01 2.75
CA PHE A 39 6.76 -6.75 3.45
C PHE A 39 7.63 -6.60 4.71
N PHE A 40 7.66 -7.60 5.59
CA PHE A 40 8.37 -7.49 6.87
C PHE A 40 9.90 -7.65 6.76
N ASP A 41 10.39 -8.53 5.88
CA ASP A 41 11.81 -8.89 5.81
C ASP A 41 12.59 -8.19 4.69
N ILE A 42 11.91 -7.55 3.73
CA ILE A 42 12.57 -6.76 2.68
C ILE A 42 12.17 -5.29 2.81
N ASN A 43 10.88 -4.97 2.64
CA ASN A 43 10.42 -3.59 2.54
C ASN A 43 10.64 -2.79 3.85
N MET A 44 10.19 -3.31 5.00
CA MET A 44 10.36 -2.61 6.29
C MET A 44 11.83 -2.38 6.66
N LYS A 45 12.74 -3.29 6.30
CA LYS A 45 14.19 -3.09 6.48
C LYS A 45 14.72 -1.97 5.57
N GLY A 46 14.26 -1.92 4.33
CA GLY A 46 14.60 -0.85 3.40
C GLY A 46 14.19 0.53 3.92
N LEU A 47 12.97 0.66 4.44
CA LEU A 47 12.46 1.90 5.02
C LEU A 47 13.21 2.33 6.30
N ASP A 48 13.75 1.38 7.07
CA ASP A 48 14.52 1.67 8.28
C ASP A 48 15.79 2.53 8.01
N GLY A 49 16.35 2.38 6.80
CA GLY A 49 17.47 3.19 6.31
C GLY A 49 17.10 4.64 5.96
N LEU A 50 15.82 4.92 5.74
CA LEU A 50 15.32 6.25 5.40
C LEU A 50 14.91 7.02 6.66
N GLN A 51 13.63 7.02 7.01
CA GLN A 51 13.11 7.65 8.22
C GLN A 51 12.57 6.64 9.23
N GLY A 52 12.53 5.36 8.87
CA GLY A 52 12.04 4.29 9.72
C GLY A 52 10.86 3.54 9.11
N PRO A 53 10.48 2.37 9.65
CA PRO A 53 9.31 1.63 9.20
C PRO A 53 8.01 2.38 9.50
N ILE A 54 6.95 2.08 8.74
CA ILE A 54 5.59 2.54 9.05
C ILE A 54 5.02 1.81 10.27
N TYR A 55 4.05 2.41 10.95
CA TYR A 55 3.33 1.75 12.04
C TYR A 55 2.26 0.81 11.49
N VAL A 56 2.24 -0.44 11.96
CA VAL A 56 1.37 -1.52 11.43
C VAL A 56 0.35 -2.05 12.46
N GLY A 57 0.08 -1.27 13.52
CA GLY A 57 -0.98 -1.59 14.49
C GLY A 57 -0.57 -2.52 15.64
N THR A 58 0.64 -3.08 15.66
CA THR A 58 1.09 -3.97 16.75
C THR A 58 2.60 -3.96 16.95
N GLY A 59 3.06 -4.52 18.07
CA GLY A 59 4.48 -4.73 18.35
C GLY A 59 5.28 -3.44 18.34
N CYS A 60 4.76 -2.37 18.95
CA CYS A 60 5.36 -1.04 18.93
C CYS A 60 5.54 -0.47 20.33
N VAL A 61 6.67 0.21 20.55
CA VAL A 61 6.91 1.02 21.75
C VAL A 61 6.99 2.47 21.35
N PHE A 62 5.97 3.26 21.70
CA PHE A 62 5.86 4.67 21.37
C PHE A 62 6.49 5.59 22.42
N ARG A 63 7.07 6.69 21.94
CA ARG A 63 7.46 7.84 22.75
C ARG A 63 6.22 8.69 23.01
N ARG A 64 5.87 8.85 24.29
CA ARG A 64 4.75 9.67 24.77
C ARG A 64 4.66 11.04 24.11
N GLN A 65 5.77 11.79 24.13
CA GLN A 65 5.84 13.15 23.54
C GLN A 65 5.51 13.17 22.04
N ALA A 66 5.88 12.11 21.31
CA ALA A 66 5.59 12.04 19.89
C ALA A 66 4.10 11.75 19.62
N LEU A 67 3.44 10.93 20.45
CA LEU A 67 1.99 10.70 20.38
C LEU A 67 1.17 11.97 20.72
N TYR A 68 1.68 12.81 21.62
CA TYR A 68 1.07 14.10 21.97
C TYR A 68 1.28 15.21 20.90
N GLY A 69 1.86 14.86 19.75
CA GLY A 69 2.05 15.78 18.63
C GLY A 69 3.04 16.90 18.94
N PHE A 70 4.08 16.63 19.72
CA PHE A 70 5.24 17.51 19.81
C PHE A 70 6.19 17.25 18.63
N ASP A 71 6.87 18.29 18.16
CA ASP A 71 7.87 18.17 17.09
C ASP A 71 9.13 17.44 17.58
N ALA A 72 9.79 16.72 16.67
CA ALA A 72 11.06 16.09 16.99
C ALA A 72 12.14 17.14 17.35
N PRO A 73 13.04 16.84 18.31
CA PRO A 73 14.12 17.75 18.67
C PRO A 73 14.94 18.19 17.46
N LYS A 74 15.07 19.51 17.25
CA LYS A 74 15.86 20.07 16.15
C LYS A 74 17.33 19.67 16.31
N LYS A 75 17.98 19.25 15.21
CA LYS A 75 19.43 19.05 15.23
C LYS A 75 20.08 20.40 15.52
N LYS A 76 20.93 20.50 16.55
CA LYS A 76 21.85 21.63 16.67
C LYS A 76 22.69 21.64 15.40
N LYS A 77 22.55 22.68 14.57
CA LYS A 77 23.44 22.86 13.43
C LYS A 77 24.85 23.03 14.00
N THR A 78 25.77 22.15 13.64
CA THR A 78 27.19 22.44 13.82
C THR A 78 27.48 23.75 13.07
N PRO A 79 28.16 24.73 13.68
CA PRO A 79 28.56 25.93 12.96
C PRO A 79 29.36 25.49 11.73
N ARG A 80 28.97 25.97 10.54
CA ARG A 80 29.73 25.75 9.32
C ARG A 80 31.13 26.32 9.56
N MET A 81 32.12 25.46 9.76
CA MET A 81 33.51 25.84 9.60
C MET A 81 33.73 26.09 8.10
N THR A 82 33.66 27.35 7.70
CA THR A 82 34.18 27.76 6.39
C THR A 82 35.69 27.73 6.48
N CYS A 83 36.32 26.61 6.13
CA CYS A 83 37.75 26.58 5.87
C CYS A 83 38.02 27.34 4.56
N ASN A 84 38.70 28.48 4.67
CA ASN A 84 39.15 29.31 3.54
C ASN A 84 40.43 28.76 2.87
N CYS A 85 40.64 27.44 2.86
CA CYS A 85 41.95 26.85 2.55
C CYS A 85 42.00 26.05 1.24
N TRP A 86 41.34 26.50 0.15
CA TRP A 86 41.48 25.86 -1.16
C TRP A 86 42.14 26.78 -2.21
N PRO A 87 43.18 26.32 -2.96
CA PRO A 87 43.86 27.11 -3.97
C PRO A 87 42.99 27.43 -5.19
N LYS A 88 43.29 28.55 -5.87
CA LYS A 88 42.49 29.21 -6.91
C LYS A 88 42.28 28.46 -8.24
N TRP A 89 42.65 27.19 -8.41
CA TRP A 89 42.61 26.51 -9.72
C TRP A 89 41.53 25.43 -9.90
N CYS A 90 40.51 25.37 -9.05
CA CYS A 90 39.42 24.39 -9.17
C CYS A 90 38.03 25.04 -9.28
N PHE A 91 37.88 26.03 -10.17
CA PHE A 91 36.61 26.73 -10.40
C PHE A 91 35.99 26.38 -11.76
N PHE A 92 35.52 25.13 -11.92
CA PHE A 92 34.66 24.77 -13.05
C PHE A 92 33.46 23.85 -12.74
N CYS A 93 33.09 23.61 -11.47
CA CYS A 93 31.94 22.74 -11.15
C CYS A 93 30.95 23.23 -10.07
N CYS A 94 30.86 24.53 -9.75
CA CYS A 94 29.81 25.01 -8.83
C CYS A 94 29.22 26.37 -9.28
N GLY A 95 27.91 26.35 -9.55
CA GLY A 95 27.11 27.48 -10.01
C GLY A 95 27.19 28.70 -9.09
N LYS A 96 27.28 29.87 -9.73
CA LYS A 96 27.51 31.20 -9.18
C LYS A 96 26.43 31.62 -8.17
N SER A 97 26.82 31.99 -6.94
CA SER A 97 26.11 32.97 -6.13
C SER A 97 26.91 34.27 -6.12
N LYS A 98 26.44 35.29 -6.84
CA LYS A 98 27.00 36.64 -6.81
C LYS A 98 26.43 37.39 -5.61
N ASN A 99 27.28 37.66 -4.62
CA ASN A 99 27.06 38.74 -3.66
C ASN A 99 27.27 40.08 -4.38
N ARG A 100 26.24 40.94 -4.42
CA ARG A 100 26.38 42.36 -4.77
C ARG A 100 25.77 43.19 -3.64
N LYS A 101 26.61 43.81 -2.81
CA LYS A 101 26.21 44.87 -1.89
C LYS A 101 26.17 46.19 -2.66
N THR A 102 25.00 46.81 -2.76
CA THR A 102 24.94 48.29 -2.84
C THR A 102 23.60 48.83 -2.31
N LYS A 103 23.74 49.72 -1.32
CA LYS A 103 22.97 50.91 -0.90
C LYS A 103 21.43 50.97 -1.06
N THR A 104 20.85 51.41 0.04
CA THR A 104 19.53 52.02 0.25
C THR A 104 19.11 52.99 -0.86
N THR A 105 17.92 52.76 -1.42
CA THR A 105 16.93 53.80 -1.78
C THR A 105 15.59 53.13 -2.02
N ASP A 106 14.54 53.71 -1.43
CA ASP A 106 13.15 53.30 -1.55
C ASP A 106 12.68 53.13 -3.00
N LYS A 107 11.97 52.02 -3.29
CA LYS A 107 10.91 51.97 -4.30
C LYS A 107 10.07 50.68 -4.22
N LYS A 108 8.77 50.90 -4.02
CA LYS A 108 7.56 50.07 -4.18
C LYS A 108 7.74 48.63 -4.71
N LYS A 109 7.29 47.69 -3.87
CA LYS A 109 7.07 46.26 -4.18
C LYS A 109 5.72 46.10 -4.89
N LYS A 110 5.70 45.54 -6.12
CA LYS A 110 4.47 45.14 -6.83
C LYS A 110 4.39 43.61 -6.88
N ASN A 111 3.25 43.11 -6.40
CA ASN A 111 2.65 41.77 -6.38
C ASN A 111 3.44 40.51 -6.79
N ARG A 112 3.45 39.57 -5.84
CA ARG A 112 3.37 38.12 -6.12
C ARG A 112 2.48 37.45 -5.06
N GLU A 113 1.20 37.81 -5.11
CA GLU A 113 0.11 37.12 -4.40
C GLU A 113 -0.42 36.02 -5.34
N ALA A 114 -0.16 34.77 -4.99
CA ALA A 114 -0.84 33.60 -5.59
C ALA A 114 -0.63 32.32 -4.74
N SER A 115 0.37 32.27 -3.85
CA SER A 115 0.71 31.04 -3.11
C SER A 115 0.41 31.09 -1.61
N LYS A 116 -0.09 32.22 -1.08
CA LYS A 116 -0.51 32.34 0.34
C LYS A 116 -1.99 32.04 0.58
N GLN A 117 -2.77 31.74 -0.45
CA GLN A 117 -4.23 31.77 -0.38
C GLN A 117 -4.90 30.44 0.02
N ILE A 118 -4.15 29.33 0.17
CA ILE A 118 -4.75 28.02 0.53
C ILE A 118 -4.61 27.70 2.03
N HIS A 119 -3.77 28.43 2.78
CA HIS A 119 -3.56 28.20 4.22
C HIS A 119 -4.19 29.27 5.13
N ALA A 120 -4.99 30.19 4.58
CA ALA A 120 -5.53 31.35 5.28
C ALA A 120 -7.06 31.51 5.20
N LEU A 121 -7.80 30.51 4.73
CA LEU A 121 -9.24 30.64 4.45
C LEU A 121 -10.16 30.04 5.52
N GLU A 122 -9.69 29.93 6.77
CA GLU A 122 -10.53 29.47 7.90
C GLU A 122 -10.36 30.30 9.17
N ASN A 123 -9.84 31.53 9.09
CA ASN A 123 -9.81 32.46 10.21
C ASN A 123 -9.91 33.93 9.74
N ILE A 124 -10.97 34.31 9.01
CA ILE A 124 -11.32 35.73 8.85
C ILE A 124 -12.85 35.86 8.78
N GLU A 125 -13.48 35.87 9.95
CA GLU A 125 -14.56 36.81 10.27
C GLU A 125 -14.36 37.22 11.73
N GLU A 126 -13.43 38.17 11.95
CA GLU A 126 -13.54 39.18 13.01
C GLU A 126 -12.42 40.21 12.83
N GLY A 127 -12.77 41.47 13.02
CA GLY A 127 -12.02 42.63 12.58
C GLY A 127 -10.65 42.84 13.25
N THR A 128 -9.73 43.34 12.45
CA THR A 128 -8.67 44.31 12.74
C THR A 128 -8.24 44.51 14.21
N VAL A 129 -7.21 43.80 14.68
CA VAL A 129 -6.28 44.33 15.71
C VAL A 129 -4.84 43.89 15.44
N SER A 130 -3.95 44.86 15.52
CA SER A 130 -2.49 44.84 15.38
C SER A 130 -1.77 44.01 16.45
N ASN A 131 -0.56 43.52 16.10
CA ASN A 131 0.54 43.06 16.96
C ASN A 131 0.20 42.81 18.46
N ALA A 132 -0.40 41.67 18.78
CA ALA A 132 -0.65 41.27 20.16
C ALA A 132 0.52 40.46 20.75
N VAL A 133 1.09 41.01 21.83
CA VAL A 133 1.87 40.30 22.85
C VAL A 133 1.12 39.01 23.24
N LYS A 134 1.76 37.84 23.20
CA LYS A 134 1.14 36.58 23.63
C LYS A 134 0.83 36.66 25.13
N SER A 135 -0.43 36.86 25.50
CA SER A 135 -0.86 36.81 26.90
C SER A 135 -0.76 35.37 27.44
N PRO A 136 -0.50 35.18 28.76
CA PRO A 136 -0.48 33.86 29.40
C PRO A 136 -1.81 33.10 29.22
N GLU A 137 -2.92 33.82 29.23
CA GLU A 137 -4.27 33.28 29.04
C GLU A 137 -4.47 32.67 27.65
N ALA A 138 -3.98 33.33 26.59
CA ALA A 138 -4.06 32.80 25.24
C ALA A 138 -3.21 31.52 25.06
N ALA A 139 -2.11 31.40 25.79
CA ALA A 139 -1.28 30.19 25.79
C ALA A 139 -1.95 29.03 26.52
N GLN A 140 -2.59 29.30 27.66
CA GLN A 140 -3.36 28.33 28.44
C GLN A 140 -4.55 27.80 27.64
N LEU A 141 -5.33 28.68 27.02
CA LEU A 141 -6.49 28.31 26.20
C LEU A 141 -6.09 27.44 25.00
N LYS A 142 -4.89 27.66 24.43
CA LYS A 142 -4.34 26.81 23.37
C LYS A 142 -3.97 25.41 23.88
N LEU A 143 -3.44 25.30 25.09
CA LEU A 143 -3.12 24.00 25.72
C LEU A 143 -4.39 23.23 26.05
N GLU A 144 -5.41 23.91 26.55
CA GLU A 144 -6.72 23.31 26.84
C GLU A 144 -7.42 22.83 25.57
N LYS A 145 -7.39 23.64 24.50
CA LYS A 145 -7.87 23.19 23.19
C LYS A 145 -7.10 21.96 22.69
N LYS A 146 -5.78 21.92 22.92
CA LYS A 146 -4.94 20.80 22.47
C LYS A 146 -5.19 19.52 23.28
N PHE A 147 -5.14 19.59 24.60
CA PHE A 147 -5.08 18.43 25.49
C PHE A 147 -6.35 18.15 26.31
N GLY A 148 -7.31 19.07 26.30
CA GLY A 148 -8.52 19.03 27.13
C GLY A 148 -8.42 19.90 28.37
N GLN A 149 -9.50 19.92 29.17
CA GLN A 149 -9.68 20.85 30.28
C GLN A 149 -8.93 20.48 31.57
N SER A 150 -8.28 19.31 31.63
CA SER A 150 -7.57 18.86 32.83
C SER A 150 -6.24 19.60 33.00
N PRO A 151 -6.08 20.47 34.02
CA PRO A 151 -4.80 21.15 34.27
C PRO A 151 -3.73 20.16 34.73
N VAL A 152 -4.12 19.08 35.40
CA VAL A 152 -3.20 18.02 35.86
C VAL A 152 -2.64 17.25 34.68
N PHE A 153 -3.47 16.90 33.70
CA PHE A 153 -3.03 16.22 32.50
C PHE A 153 -2.15 17.13 31.64
N ILE A 154 -2.53 18.41 31.44
CA ILE A 154 -1.72 19.39 30.71
C ILE A 154 -0.32 19.53 31.33
N ALA A 155 -0.26 19.66 32.66
CA ALA A 155 1.00 19.74 33.39
C ALA A 155 1.84 18.46 33.20
N SER A 156 1.22 17.28 33.31
CA SER A 156 1.87 15.98 33.12
C SER A 156 2.39 15.78 31.70
N ALA A 157 1.64 16.21 30.69
CA ALA A 157 2.01 16.10 29.27
C ALA A 157 3.26 16.91 28.92
N GLY A 158 3.48 18.04 29.59
CA GLY A 158 4.65 18.89 29.40
C GLY A 158 5.96 18.35 30.00
N VAL A 159 5.91 17.32 30.86
CA VAL A 159 7.10 16.77 31.52
C VAL A 159 7.79 15.75 30.62
N GLU A 160 8.99 16.07 30.12
CA GLU A 160 9.75 15.18 29.21
C GLU A 160 10.12 13.83 29.83
N ASN A 161 10.56 13.84 31.09
CA ASN A 161 11.00 12.62 31.80
C ASN A 161 9.84 11.83 32.43
N GLY A 162 8.61 12.30 32.27
CA GLY A 162 7.43 11.73 32.94
C GLY A 162 7.52 11.82 34.47
N GLY A 163 6.81 10.91 35.14
CA GLY A 163 6.63 10.92 36.58
C GLY A 163 5.30 11.52 37.02
N LEU A 164 5.02 11.41 38.33
CA LEU A 164 3.84 12.01 38.95
C LEU A 164 4.18 13.41 39.47
N ALA A 165 3.17 14.27 39.55
CA ALA A 165 3.30 15.55 40.26
C ALA A 165 3.69 15.26 41.72
N ARG A 166 4.71 15.99 42.22
CA ARG A 166 5.16 15.86 43.62
C ARG A 166 3.99 16.23 44.53
N ASN A 167 3.65 15.33 45.47
CA ASN A 167 2.63 15.50 46.52
C ASN A 167 1.14 15.30 46.13
N ALA A 168 0.83 14.66 44.99
CA ALA A 168 -0.55 14.30 44.67
C ALA A 168 -1.04 13.08 45.47
N SER A 169 -2.22 13.17 46.09
CA SER A 169 -2.82 12.04 46.80
C SER A 169 -3.39 11.00 45.81
N PRO A 170 -3.36 9.70 46.12
CA PRO A 170 -3.96 8.67 45.26
C PRO A 170 -5.44 8.93 44.95
N GLY A 171 -6.21 9.42 45.92
CA GLY A 171 -7.62 9.77 45.74
C GLY A 171 -7.84 10.91 44.73
N SER A 172 -7.01 11.96 44.79
CA SER A 172 -7.05 13.04 43.79
C SER A 172 -6.65 12.57 42.39
N LEU A 173 -5.64 11.69 42.28
CA LEU A 173 -5.23 11.13 40.99
C LEU A 173 -6.31 10.23 40.39
N LEU A 174 -7.02 9.45 41.21
CA LEU A 174 -8.13 8.63 40.74
C LEU A 174 -9.29 9.50 40.22
N ARG A 175 -9.65 10.56 40.96
CA ARG A 175 -10.70 11.49 40.52
C ARG A 175 -10.34 12.17 39.20
N GLU A 176 -9.08 12.57 39.05
CA GLU A 176 -8.57 13.15 37.81
C GLU A 176 -8.58 12.14 36.66
N ALA A 177 -8.16 10.89 36.92
CA ALA A 177 -8.22 9.84 35.91
C ALA A 177 -9.66 9.58 35.43
N ILE A 178 -10.64 9.57 36.35
CA ILE A 178 -12.07 9.44 36.02
C ILE A 178 -12.55 10.61 35.13
N GLN A 179 -12.07 11.83 35.39
CA GLN A 179 -12.40 13.00 34.56
C GLN A 179 -11.80 12.88 33.15
N VAL A 180 -10.54 12.48 33.03
CA VAL A 180 -9.83 12.39 31.74
C VAL A 180 -10.38 11.27 30.85
N ILE A 181 -10.96 10.20 31.41
CA ILE A 181 -11.61 9.13 30.65
C ILE A 181 -13.11 9.35 30.42
N SER A 182 -13.64 10.52 30.79
CA SER A 182 -15.06 10.82 30.59
C SER A 182 -15.41 10.95 29.11
N CYS A 183 -16.64 10.60 28.75
CA CYS A 183 -17.09 10.57 27.35
C CYS A 183 -16.99 11.92 26.62
N GLY A 184 -17.16 13.03 27.34
CA GLY A 184 -17.06 14.38 26.78
C GLY A 184 -15.66 14.99 26.83
N TYR A 185 -14.64 14.24 27.27
CA TYR A 185 -13.30 14.81 27.44
C TYR A 185 -12.67 15.25 26.10
N GLU A 186 -12.96 14.52 25.03
CA GLU A 186 -12.44 14.79 23.70
C GLU A 186 -13.22 15.89 22.94
N ASP A 187 -14.36 16.34 23.49
CA ASP A 187 -15.22 17.33 22.85
C ASP A 187 -14.49 18.66 22.67
N LYS A 188 -14.53 19.18 21.44
CA LYS A 188 -13.86 20.44 21.04
C LYS A 188 -12.34 20.46 21.29
N THR A 189 -11.73 19.30 21.53
CA THR A 189 -10.27 19.16 21.61
C THR A 189 -9.65 18.77 20.26
N GLU A 190 -8.32 18.72 20.23
CA GLU A 190 -7.52 18.23 19.09
C GLU A 190 -7.24 16.71 19.16
N TRP A 191 -7.73 16.00 20.18
CA TRP A 191 -7.63 14.54 20.26
C TRP A 191 -8.28 13.88 19.06
N GLY A 192 -7.56 12.91 18.48
CA GLY A 192 -8.00 12.22 17.27
C GLY A 192 -7.81 13.00 15.96
N LYS A 193 -7.73 14.33 16.02
CA LYS A 193 -7.59 15.18 14.83
C LYS A 193 -6.13 15.45 14.50
N GLU A 194 -5.38 15.92 15.51
CA GLU A 194 -3.98 16.33 15.35
C GLU A 194 -3.05 15.66 16.38
N ILE A 195 -3.60 15.11 17.46
CA ILE A 195 -2.85 14.38 18.50
C ILE A 195 -3.46 13.01 18.80
N GLY A 196 -2.64 12.10 19.33
CA GLY A 196 -3.06 10.73 19.62
C GLY A 196 -3.10 9.86 18.36
N TRP A 197 -3.98 8.86 18.36
CA TRP A 197 -4.31 8.07 17.17
C TRP A 197 -5.24 8.89 16.29
N ILE A 198 -4.94 8.98 15.00
CA ILE A 198 -5.69 9.86 14.10
C ILE A 198 -6.99 9.19 13.65
N TYR A 199 -8.12 9.85 13.87
CA TYR A 199 -9.47 9.36 13.58
C TYR A 199 -9.84 9.51 12.10
N GLY A 200 -10.87 8.77 11.67
CA GLY A 200 -11.52 8.94 10.37
C GLY A 200 -11.02 8.03 9.25
N SER A 201 -10.06 7.14 9.51
CA SER A 201 -9.67 6.07 8.58
C SER A 201 -9.70 4.71 9.27
N VAL A 202 -10.07 3.65 8.53
CA VAL A 202 -9.97 2.25 8.97
C VAL A 202 -8.52 1.79 9.18
N THR A 203 -7.55 2.52 8.64
CA THR A 203 -6.10 2.29 8.81
C THR A 203 -5.46 3.45 9.56
N GLU A 204 -5.93 3.70 10.79
CA GLU A 204 -5.41 4.77 11.65
C GLU A 204 -3.93 4.56 12.03
N ASP A 205 -3.45 3.32 11.95
CA ASP A 205 -2.07 2.94 12.23
C ASP A 205 -1.07 3.62 11.29
N ILE A 206 -1.21 3.43 9.98
CA ILE A 206 -0.33 4.04 8.97
C ILE A 206 -0.43 5.57 9.07
N LEU A 207 -1.65 6.10 9.23
CA LEU A 207 -1.91 7.53 9.31
C LEU A 207 -1.24 8.18 10.53
N THR A 208 -1.32 7.54 11.69
CA THR A 208 -0.66 8.00 12.92
C THR A 208 0.86 8.01 12.75
N GLY A 209 1.43 6.94 12.18
CA GLY A 209 2.86 6.87 11.88
C GLY A 209 3.32 7.97 10.91
N PHE A 210 2.57 8.17 9.82
CA PHE A 210 2.82 9.21 8.82
C PHE A 210 2.81 10.62 9.43
N LYS A 211 1.82 10.91 10.29
CA LYS A 211 1.72 12.18 10.99
C LYS A 211 2.95 12.44 11.86
N MET A 212 3.38 11.46 12.65
CA MET A 212 4.59 11.56 13.48
C MET A 212 5.85 11.81 12.63
N HIS A 213 5.99 11.12 11.49
CA HIS A 213 7.11 11.35 10.58
C HIS A 213 7.08 12.74 9.92
N CYS A 214 5.89 13.29 9.64
CA CYS A 214 5.73 14.68 9.20
C CYS A 214 6.22 15.70 10.25
N HIS A 215 6.10 15.37 11.54
CA HIS A 215 6.69 16.15 12.65
C HIS A 215 8.21 15.94 12.83
N GLY A 216 8.86 15.25 11.88
CA GLY A 216 10.32 15.07 11.81
C GLY A 216 10.86 13.97 12.73
N TRP A 217 9.98 13.16 13.31
CA TRP A 217 10.38 11.99 14.08
C TRP A 217 10.90 10.87 13.18
N ARG A 218 11.75 10.02 13.75
CA ARG A 218 12.27 8.81 13.10
C ARG A 218 11.70 7.57 13.81
N SER A 219 11.33 6.52 13.10
CA SER A 219 11.06 5.20 13.71
C SER A 219 12.25 4.27 13.51
N VAL A 220 12.26 3.15 14.24
CA VAL A 220 13.28 2.11 14.12
C VAL A 220 12.62 0.74 13.95
N TYR A 221 13.16 -0.06 13.03
CA TYR A 221 12.77 -1.46 12.85
C TYR A 221 13.70 -2.41 13.58
N CYS A 222 13.17 -3.17 14.55
CA CYS A 222 13.97 -4.09 15.37
C CYS A 222 13.56 -5.54 15.10
N MET A 223 14.48 -6.34 14.54
CA MET A 223 14.27 -7.76 14.31
C MET A 223 15.17 -8.62 15.22
N PRO A 224 14.70 -8.99 16.42
CA PRO A 224 15.43 -9.92 17.29
C PRO A 224 15.46 -11.33 16.69
N LYS A 225 16.50 -12.13 17.04
CA LYS A 225 16.64 -13.53 16.60
C LYS A 225 15.41 -14.39 16.92
N ARG A 226 14.84 -14.20 18.12
CA ARG A 226 13.56 -14.80 18.51
C ARG A 226 12.46 -13.79 18.20
N ALA A 227 11.41 -14.23 17.51
CA ALA A 227 10.22 -13.41 17.30
C ALA A 227 9.68 -12.91 18.64
N ALA A 228 9.71 -11.59 18.84
CA ALA A 228 9.26 -10.97 20.09
C ALA A 228 7.73 -10.89 20.19
N PHE A 229 7.05 -10.79 19.04
CA PHE A 229 5.59 -10.74 18.96
C PHE A 229 5.11 -11.80 17.97
N LYS A 230 4.24 -12.68 18.45
CA LYS A 230 3.56 -13.70 17.66
C LYS A 230 2.05 -13.56 17.83
N GLY A 231 1.31 -13.75 16.75
CA GLY A 231 -0.15 -13.80 16.79
C GLY A 231 -0.71 -14.94 15.95
N SER A 232 -2.02 -15.11 15.95
CA SER A 232 -2.70 -16.09 15.11
C SER A 232 -2.97 -15.51 13.72
N ALA A 233 -2.67 -16.28 12.66
CA ALA A 233 -2.98 -15.91 11.29
C ALA A 233 -4.44 -16.26 10.92
N PRO A 234 -5.06 -15.58 9.95
CA PRO A 234 -6.32 -16.02 9.36
C PRO A 234 -6.18 -17.43 8.77
N ILE A 235 -7.16 -18.28 9.09
CA ILE A 235 -7.10 -19.72 8.81
C ILE A 235 -7.60 -20.00 7.38
N ASN A 236 -8.60 -19.26 6.88
CA ASN A 236 -9.18 -19.45 5.54
C ASN A 236 -8.96 -18.23 4.60
N LEU A 237 -9.16 -18.45 3.30
CA LEU A 237 -8.96 -17.45 2.26
C LEU A 237 -9.89 -16.24 2.41
N SER A 238 -11.16 -16.48 2.74
CA SER A 238 -12.18 -15.43 2.78
C SER A 238 -11.91 -14.43 3.90
N ASP A 239 -11.50 -14.92 5.08
CA ASP A 239 -11.11 -14.06 6.21
C ASP A 239 -9.83 -13.27 5.88
N ARG A 240 -8.88 -13.89 5.17
CA ARG A 240 -7.68 -13.22 4.69
C ARG A 240 -8.00 -12.12 3.66
N LEU A 241 -8.91 -12.37 2.72
CA LEU A 241 -9.34 -11.37 1.73
C LEU A 241 -10.12 -10.22 2.37
N ASN A 242 -10.96 -10.49 3.37
CA ASN A 242 -11.63 -9.44 4.15
C ASN A 242 -10.64 -8.59 4.95
N GLN A 243 -9.57 -9.20 5.47
CA GLN A 243 -8.48 -8.44 6.10
C GLN A 243 -7.78 -7.50 5.09
N VAL A 244 -7.46 -8.00 3.90
CA VAL A 244 -6.83 -7.18 2.85
C VAL A 244 -7.78 -6.10 2.34
N LEU A 245 -9.08 -6.39 2.25
CA LEU A 245 -10.12 -5.44 1.88
C LEU A 245 -10.11 -4.24 2.82
N ARG A 246 -10.02 -4.46 4.14
CA ARG A 246 -9.90 -3.38 5.12
C ARG A 246 -8.68 -2.50 4.90
N TRP A 247 -7.51 -3.13 4.70
CA TRP A 247 -6.27 -2.40 4.50
C TRP A 247 -6.34 -1.53 3.24
N ALA A 248 -6.88 -2.09 2.16
CA ALA A 248 -7.09 -1.36 0.92
C ALA A 248 -8.10 -0.23 1.09
N LEU A 249 -9.22 -0.47 1.79
CA LEU A 249 -10.24 0.55 2.03
C LEU A 249 -9.68 1.72 2.85
N GLY A 250 -8.99 1.44 3.95
CA GLY A 250 -8.37 2.48 4.76
C GLY A 250 -7.31 3.28 3.97
N SER A 251 -6.54 2.61 3.11
CA SER A 251 -5.58 3.29 2.22
C SER A 251 -6.27 4.22 1.22
N VAL A 252 -7.40 3.81 0.65
CA VAL A 252 -8.22 4.66 -0.24
C VAL A 252 -8.83 5.84 0.53
N GLU A 253 -9.29 5.63 1.76
CA GLU A 253 -9.76 6.72 2.62
C GLU A 253 -8.65 7.72 2.91
N ILE A 254 -7.44 7.27 3.25
CA ILE A 254 -6.28 8.16 3.47
C ILE A 254 -5.98 8.95 2.19
N PHE A 255 -6.00 8.29 1.03
CA PHE A 255 -5.76 8.94 -0.28
C PHE A 255 -6.75 10.07 -0.54
N LEU A 256 -8.04 9.85 -0.26
CA LEU A 256 -9.12 10.82 -0.48
C LEU A 256 -9.27 11.83 0.66
N SER A 257 -8.58 11.63 1.79
CA SER A 257 -8.63 12.52 2.94
C SER A 257 -7.72 13.74 2.80
N ARG A 258 -7.86 14.69 3.74
CA ARG A 258 -6.94 15.82 3.92
C ARG A 258 -5.49 15.38 4.17
N HIS A 259 -5.28 14.18 4.73
CA HIS A 259 -3.97 13.70 5.15
C HIS A 259 -3.22 12.89 4.08
N CYS A 260 -3.59 13.03 2.80
CA CYS A 260 -2.89 12.33 1.73
C CYS A 260 -1.42 12.77 1.59
N PRO A 261 -0.45 11.83 1.52
CA PRO A 261 0.97 12.13 1.37
C PRO A 261 1.35 12.95 0.12
N ILE A 262 0.47 13.03 -0.88
CA ILE A 262 0.70 13.80 -2.11
C ILE A 262 0.63 15.31 -1.88
N TRP A 263 -0.26 15.79 -1.00
CA TRP A 263 -0.46 17.22 -0.73
C TRP A 263 -0.28 17.62 0.73
N TYR A 264 -0.33 16.68 1.68
CA TYR A 264 -0.19 16.97 3.10
C TYR A 264 1.27 17.00 3.59
N GLY A 265 1.55 17.81 4.62
CA GLY A 265 2.82 17.77 5.35
C GLY A 265 4.04 18.31 4.59
N TYR A 266 3.84 19.14 3.57
CA TYR A 266 4.94 19.87 2.92
C TYR A 266 5.50 20.95 3.85
N GLY A 267 6.82 21.14 3.84
CA GLY A 267 7.52 22.02 4.80
C GLY A 267 7.72 21.41 6.18
N GLY A 268 7.28 20.17 6.41
CA GLY A 268 7.54 19.39 7.61
C GLY A 268 8.90 18.67 7.61
N GLY A 269 9.04 17.69 8.52
CA GLY A 269 10.25 16.90 8.69
C GLY A 269 10.30 15.58 7.91
N LEU A 270 9.32 15.31 7.04
CA LEU A 270 9.26 14.08 6.23
C LEU A 270 10.28 14.12 5.08
N LYS A 271 11.13 13.09 4.99
CA LYS A 271 12.10 12.94 3.88
C LYS A 271 11.38 12.63 2.57
N TRP A 272 11.97 13.04 1.45
CA TRP A 272 11.35 12.85 0.13
C TRP A 272 11.18 11.37 -0.26
N LEU A 273 12.20 10.52 -0.04
CA LEU A 273 12.08 9.07 -0.31
C LEU A 273 11.07 8.39 0.63
N GLU A 274 10.99 8.84 1.88
CA GLU A 274 9.97 8.36 2.83
C GLU A 274 8.56 8.74 2.35
N ARG A 275 8.39 9.98 1.88
CA ARG A 275 7.13 10.44 1.27
C ARG A 275 6.74 9.56 0.09
N PHE A 276 7.70 9.22 -0.78
CA PHE A 276 7.43 8.32 -1.90
C PHE A 276 6.93 6.95 -1.44
N SER A 277 7.52 6.38 -0.38
CA SER A 277 7.03 5.14 0.24
C SER A 277 5.61 5.27 0.79
N TYR A 278 5.29 6.37 1.47
CA TYR A 278 3.93 6.64 1.94
C TYR A 278 2.93 6.83 0.79
N ILE A 279 3.32 7.51 -0.29
CA ILE A 279 2.49 7.61 -1.50
C ILE A 279 2.21 6.21 -2.04
N ASN A 280 3.25 5.37 -2.22
CA ASN A 280 3.10 3.99 -2.67
C ASN A 280 2.14 3.18 -1.78
N SER A 281 2.27 3.32 -0.46
CA SER A 281 1.44 2.63 0.53
C SER A 281 -0.03 3.09 0.55
N VAL A 282 -0.32 4.28 0.03
CA VAL A 282 -1.68 4.84 -0.03
C VAL A 282 -2.32 4.59 -1.40
N VAL A 283 -1.53 4.59 -2.48
CA VAL A 283 -2.03 4.42 -3.85
C VAL A 283 -2.04 2.97 -4.33
N TYR A 284 -1.44 2.01 -3.61
CA TYR A 284 -1.36 0.62 -4.08
C TYR A 284 -2.71 -0.01 -4.46
N PRO A 285 -3.88 0.28 -3.83
CA PRO A 285 -5.13 -0.35 -4.26
C PRO A 285 -5.54 0.07 -5.67
N TRP A 286 -5.13 1.26 -6.12
CA TRP A 286 -5.42 1.81 -7.43
C TRP A 286 -4.81 1.01 -8.57
N THR A 287 -3.75 0.23 -8.32
CA THR A 287 -3.15 -0.65 -9.32
C THR A 287 -4.07 -1.82 -9.71
N SER A 288 -5.15 -2.07 -8.95
CA SER A 288 -6.14 -3.10 -9.30
C SER A 288 -6.86 -2.83 -10.61
N LEU A 289 -7.17 -1.57 -10.94
CA LEU A 289 -7.85 -1.20 -12.18
C LEU A 289 -7.04 -1.59 -13.43
N PRO A 290 -5.78 -1.14 -13.61
CA PRO A 290 -4.97 -1.57 -14.74
C PRO A 290 -4.66 -3.07 -14.69
N LEU A 291 -4.55 -3.67 -13.50
CA LEU A 291 -4.33 -5.11 -13.36
C LEU A 291 -5.50 -5.95 -13.89
N ILE A 292 -6.76 -5.58 -13.56
CA ILE A 292 -7.95 -6.27 -14.09
C ILE A 292 -8.00 -6.20 -15.61
N VAL A 293 -7.72 -5.02 -16.18
CA VAL A 293 -7.65 -4.84 -17.62
C VAL A 293 -6.56 -5.74 -18.19
N TYR A 294 -5.34 -5.66 -17.65
CA TYR A 294 -4.20 -6.47 -18.08
C TYR A 294 -4.48 -7.97 -18.05
N CYS A 295 -5.06 -8.50 -16.97
CA CYS A 295 -5.40 -9.91 -16.83
C CYS A 295 -6.56 -10.36 -17.76
N SER A 296 -7.36 -9.42 -18.27
CA SER A 296 -8.45 -9.70 -19.23
C SER A 296 -7.98 -9.70 -20.68
N LEU A 297 -6.92 -8.93 -21.00
CA LEU A 297 -6.42 -8.77 -22.37
C LEU A 297 -6.06 -10.10 -23.07
N PRO A 298 -5.36 -11.06 -22.43
CA PRO A 298 -4.99 -12.31 -23.10
C PRO A 298 -6.22 -13.12 -23.54
N ALA A 299 -7.25 -13.20 -22.69
CA ALA A 299 -8.51 -13.85 -23.03
C ALA A 299 -9.20 -13.18 -24.22
N VAL A 300 -9.27 -11.84 -24.23
CA VAL A 300 -9.84 -11.09 -25.36
C VAL A 300 -9.04 -11.32 -26.65
N CYS A 301 -7.71 -11.33 -26.58
CA CYS A 301 -6.86 -11.60 -27.75
C CYS A 301 -7.04 -13.02 -28.31
N LEU A 302 -7.24 -14.00 -27.42
CA LEU A 302 -7.49 -15.39 -27.82
C LEU A 302 -8.89 -15.57 -28.42
N LEU A 303 -9.91 -14.92 -27.86
CA LEU A 303 -11.30 -15.05 -28.32
C LEU A 303 -11.59 -14.26 -29.61
N THR A 304 -10.97 -13.09 -29.78
CA THR A 304 -11.23 -12.22 -30.94
C THR A 304 -10.30 -12.49 -32.12
N GLY A 305 -9.25 -13.28 -31.92
CA GLY A 305 -8.22 -13.51 -32.93
C GLY A 305 -7.29 -12.31 -33.17
N LYS A 306 -7.56 -11.14 -32.59
CA LYS A 306 -6.77 -9.92 -32.78
C LYS A 306 -5.62 -9.88 -31.77
N PHE A 307 -4.39 -9.72 -32.27
CA PHE A 307 -3.23 -9.48 -31.41
C PHE A 307 -3.03 -7.98 -31.24
N ILE A 308 -2.96 -7.53 -29.98
CA ILE A 308 -2.82 -6.09 -29.65
C ILE A 308 -1.40 -5.60 -29.96
N VAL A 309 -0.40 -6.48 -29.92
CA VAL A 309 0.99 -6.14 -30.22
C VAL A 309 1.28 -6.51 -31.68
N PRO A 310 1.89 -5.61 -32.50
CA PRO A 310 2.32 -5.97 -33.84
C PRO A 310 3.44 -7.02 -33.80
N GLU A 311 3.81 -7.59 -34.95
CA GLU A 311 4.96 -8.49 -35.03
C GLU A 311 6.21 -7.84 -34.42
N ILE A 312 6.85 -8.58 -33.51
CA ILE A 312 7.98 -8.07 -32.74
C ILE A 312 9.20 -8.07 -33.66
N SER A 313 9.72 -6.89 -33.98
CA SER A 313 10.98 -6.76 -34.71
C SER A 313 12.15 -7.34 -33.91
N ASN A 314 13.24 -7.71 -34.58
CA ASN A 314 14.46 -8.21 -33.92
C ASN A 314 14.93 -7.28 -32.79
N TYR A 315 14.86 -5.96 -33.00
CA TYR A 315 15.20 -4.96 -31.99
C TYR A 315 14.25 -4.98 -30.79
N ALA A 316 12.93 -5.03 -31.02
CA ALA A 316 11.95 -5.11 -29.95
C ALA A 316 12.06 -6.43 -29.16
N GLY A 317 12.40 -7.54 -29.82
CA GLY A 317 12.65 -8.83 -29.18
C GLY A 317 13.83 -8.79 -28.21
N ILE A 318 14.93 -8.13 -28.60
CA ILE A 318 16.09 -7.94 -27.72
C ILE A 318 15.71 -7.11 -26.49
N LEU A 319 14.97 -6.01 -26.66
CA LEU A 319 14.51 -5.18 -25.53
C LEU A 319 13.62 -5.97 -24.57
N PHE A 320 12.71 -6.79 -25.10
CA PHE A 320 11.86 -7.66 -24.30
C PHE A 320 12.70 -8.65 -23.49
N MET A 321 13.66 -9.34 -24.12
CA MET A 321 14.57 -10.27 -23.44
C MET A 321 15.39 -9.58 -22.33
N LEU A 322 15.97 -8.41 -22.61
CA LEU A 322 16.74 -7.64 -21.63
C LEU A 322 15.88 -7.23 -20.43
N MET A 323 14.62 -6.85 -20.66
CA MET A 323 13.69 -6.52 -19.59
C MET A 323 13.41 -7.73 -18.69
N PHE A 324 13.09 -8.91 -19.26
CA PHE A 324 12.86 -10.12 -18.45
C PHE A 324 14.09 -10.56 -17.66
N ILE A 325 15.28 -10.49 -18.28
CA ILE A 325 16.54 -10.78 -17.59
C ILE A 325 16.75 -9.79 -16.44
N SER A 326 16.52 -8.50 -16.68
CA SER A 326 16.65 -7.48 -15.63
C SER A 326 15.70 -7.72 -14.46
N ILE A 327 14.44 -8.07 -14.72
CA ILE A 327 13.45 -8.39 -13.68
C ILE A 327 13.90 -9.64 -12.89
N ALA A 328 14.30 -10.70 -13.59
CA ALA A 328 14.74 -11.94 -12.96
C ALA A 328 15.98 -11.74 -12.08
N VAL A 329 17.00 -11.04 -12.58
CA VAL A 329 18.22 -10.73 -11.83
C VAL A 329 17.91 -9.85 -10.61
N THR A 330 17.06 -8.84 -10.78
CA THR A 330 16.67 -7.96 -9.67
C THR A 330 15.93 -8.74 -8.58
N GLY A 331 14.96 -9.59 -8.96
CA GLY A 331 14.24 -10.43 -8.00
C GLY A 331 15.16 -11.41 -7.25
N ILE A 332 16.12 -12.03 -7.94
CA ILE A 332 17.10 -12.92 -7.31
C ILE A 332 17.96 -12.16 -6.29
N LEU A 333 18.48 -10.99 -6.66
CA LEU A 333 19.30 -10.17 -5.76
C LEU A 333 18.50 -9.69 -4.54
N GLU A 334 17.24 -9.30 -4.74
CA GLU A 334 16.34 -8.89 -3.66
C GLU A 334 16.06 -10.03 -2.68
N MET A 335 15.74 -11.22 -3.19
CA MET A 335 15.53 -12.42 -2.37
C MET A 335 16.79 -12.80 -1.58
N GLN A 336 17.97 -12.74 -2.21
CA GLN A 336 19.25 -13.05 -1.57
C GLN A 336 19.55 -12.08 -0.41
N TRP A 337 19.38 -10.78 -0.64
CA TRP A 337 19.57 -9.77 0.41
C TRP A 337 18.53 -9.88 1.54
N GLY A 338 17.28 -10.16 1.18
CA GLY A 338 16.17 -10.32 2.12
C GLY A 338 16.23 -11.59 2.96
N GLY A 339 16.94 -12.63 2.48
CA GLY A 339 16.89 -13.97 3.05
C GLY A 339 15.54 -14.65 2.85
N VAL A 340 14.85 -14.34 1.75
CA VAL A 340 13.50 -14.84 1.43
C VAL A 340 13.61 -15.97 0.41
N GLY A 341 12.89 -17.08 0.66
CA GLY A 341 12.85 -18.21 -0.27
C GLY A 341 12.03 -17.90 -1.52
N ILE A 342 12.37 -18.55 -2.64
CA ILE A 342 11.67 -18.34 -3.92
C ILE A 342 10.18 -18.69 -3.85
N ASP A 343 9.83 -19.72 -3.07
CA ASP A 343 8.44 -20.12 -2.88
C ASP A 343 7.64 -19.03 -2.17
N ASP A 344 8.19 -18.43 -1.11
CA ASP A 344 7.54 -17.35 -0.37
C ASP A 344 7.40 -16.09 -1.22
N TRP A 345 8.44 -15.75 -2.01
CA TRP A 345 8.40 -14.62 -2.93
C TRP A 345 7.33 -14.84 -4.02
N TRP A 346 7.31 -16.00 -4.65
CA TRP A 346 6.31 -16.32 -5.68
C TRP A 346 4.88 -16.34 -5.11
N ARG A 347 4.68 -16.89 -3.91
CA ARG A 347 3.37 -16.88 -3.24
C ARG A 347 2.90 -15.47 -2.93
N ASN A 348 3.81 -14.56 -2.56
CA ASN A 348 3.50 -13.15 -2.37
C ASN A 348 3.00 -12.51 -3.68
N GLU A 349 3.67 -12.74 -4.81
CA GLU A 349 3.25 -12.22 -6.12
C GLU A 349 1.88 -12.76 -6.55
N GLN A 350 1.66 -14.07 -6.38
CA GLN A 350 0.34 -14.67 -6.66
C GLN A 350 -0.75 -14.07 -5.79
N PHE A 351 -0.47 -13.88 -4.49
CA PHE A 351 -1.44 -13.28 -3.57
C PHE A 351 -1.66 -11.79 -3.87
N TRP A 352 -0.66 -11.06 -4.36
CA TRP A 352 -0.83 -9.69 -4.85
C TRP A 352 -1.77 -9.64 -6.05
N VAL A 353 -1.64 -10.55 -7.03
CA VAL A 353 -2.58 -10.64 -8.16
C VAL A 353 -4.00 -10.97 -7.69
N ILE A 354 -4.15 -11.94 -6.78
CA ILE A 354 -5.46 -12.33 -6.23
C ILE A 354 -6.09 -11.16 -5.47
N GLY A 355 -5.36 -10.51 -4.57
CA GLY A 355 -5.82 -9.34 -3.80
C GLY A 355 -6.16 -8.15 -4.70
N GLY A 356 -5.34 -7.91 -5.73
CA GLY A 356 -5.56 -6.91 -6.77
C GLY A 356 -6.85 -7.14 -7.54
N ALA A 357 -7.09 -8.37 -7.99
CA ALA A 357 -8.29 -8.73 -8.72
C ALA A 357 -9.56 -8.74 -7.85
N SER A 358 -9.43 -8.85 -6.52
CA SER A 358 -10.55 -8.97 -5.58
C SER A 358 -10.64 -7.80 -4.60
N SER A 359 -10.05 -7.93 -3.42
CA SER A 359 -10.15 -7.00 -2.31
C SER A 359 -9.79 -5.55 -2.67
N HIS A 360 -8.74 -5.33 -3.46
CA HIS A 360 -8.33 -3.97 -3.84
C HIS A 360 -9.35 -3.31 -4.77
N LEU A 361 -9.86 -4.06 -5.76
CA LEU A 361 -10.87 -3.57 -6.69
C LEU A 361 -12.16 -3.18 -5.95
N PHE A 362 -12.65 -4.05 -5.05
CA PHE A 362 -13.83 -3.75 -4.24
C PHE A 362 -13.61 -2.57 -3.29
N ALA A 363 -12.44 -2.50 -2.64
CA ALA A 363 -12.08 -1.39 -1.77
C ALA A 363 -12.09 -0.04 -2.48
N LEU A 364 -11.63 0.03 -3.74
CA LEU A 364 -11.69 1.26 -4.53
C LEU A 364 -13.13 1.71 -4.76
N PHE A 365 -13.99 0.81 -5.23
CA PHE A 365 -15.40 1.16 -5.47
C PHE A 365 -16.11 1.54 -4.17
N GLN A 366 -15.89 0.79 -3.08
CA GLN A 366 -16.48 1.11 -1.77
C GLN A 366 -15.97 2.44 -1.21
N GLY A 367 -14.66 2.68 -1.26
CA GLY A 367 -14.05 3.92 -0.78
C GLY A 367 -14.51 5.15 -1.57
N LEU A 368 -14.60 5.03 -2.90
CA LEU A 368 -15.15 6.10 -3.75
C LEU A 368 -16.62 6.38 -3.45
N LEU A 369 -17.45 5.33 -3.31
CA LEU A 369 -18.86 5.49 -2.95
C LEU A 369 -19.02 6.13 -1.56
N LYS A 370 -18.21 5.73 -0.58
CA LYS A 370 -18.25 6.30 0.76
C LYS A 370 -17.93 7.79 0.75
N VAL A 371 -16.85 8.20 0.06
CA VAL A 371 -16.43 9.61 0.01
C VAL A 371 -17.38 10.47 -0.81
N LEU A 372 -17.92 9.95 -1.93
CA LEU A 372 -18.80 10.71 -2.81
C LEU A 372 -20.27 10.73 -2.36
N ALA A 373 -20.76 9.66 -1.75
CA ALA A 373 -22.17 9.50 -1.37
C ALA A 373 -22.42 9.53 0.14
N GLY A 374 -21.37 9.61 0.98
CA GLY A 374 -21.50 9.68 2.44
C GLY A 374 -22.08 8.43 3.09
N VAL A 375 -22.08 7.28 2.40
CA VAL A 375 -22.64 6.02 2.90
C VAL A 375 -21.63 5.32 3.81
N ASP A 376 -21.96 5.21 5.10
CA ASP A 376 -21.16 4.45 6.05
C ASP A 376 -21.20 2.96 5.74
N THR A 377 -20.06 2.39 5.38
CA THR A 377 -19.90 0.96 5.17
C THR A 377 -19.77 0.26 6.52
N ASN A 378 -20.83 -0.43 6.98
CA ASN A 378 -20.76 -1.27 8.17
C ASN A 378 -19.71 -2.36 8.01
N PHE A 379 -18.74 -2.40 8.93
CA PHE A 379 -17.61 -3.31 8.88
C PHE A 379 -17.81 -4.51 9.83
N THR A 380 -17.55 -5.72 9.34
CA THR A 380 -17.53 -6.96 10.14
C THR A 380 -16.10 -7.31 10.55
N VAL A 381 -15.79 -7.20 11.84
CA VAL A 381 -14.48 -7.58 12.39
C VAL A 381 -14.21 -9.06 12.14
N THR A 382 -13.04 -9.35 11.58
CA THR A 382 -12.56 -10.73 11.35
C THR A 382 -12.27 -11.38 12.69
N SER A 383 -12.94 -12.49 13.01
CA SER A 383 -12.65 -13.25 14.23
C SER A 383 -11.24 -13.82 14.16
N LYS A 384 -10.46 -13.60 15.22
CA LYS A 384 -9.09 -14.16 15.37
C LYS A 384 -9.05 -15.41 16.24
N ALA A 385 -10.20 -16.03 16.49
CA ALA A 385 -10.34 -17.25 17.27
C ALA A 385 -10.93 -18.35 16.39
N GLY A 386 -10.15 -19.40 16.16
CA GLY A 386 -10.60 -20.72 15.72
C GLY A 386 -10.09 -21.70 16.76
N ASP A 387 -10.98 -22.60 17.20
CA ASP A 387 -10.75 -23.59 18.26
C ASP A 387 -9.66 -24.60 17.85
N ASP A 388 -9.08 -25.31 18.82
CA ASP A 388 -7.91 -26.21 18.69
C ASP A 388 -8.19 -27.52 17.89
N GLY A 389 -8.95 -27.43 16.80
CA GLY A 389 -9.22 -28.50 15.84
C GLY A 389 -8.23 -28.49 14.68
N ALA A 390 -7.35 -29.48 14.64
CA ALA A 390 -6.30 -29.67 13.63
C ALA A 390 -6.71 -29.37 12.18
N PHE A 391 -6.22 -28.26 11.61
CA PHE A 391 -6.18 -27.89 10.17
C PHE A 391 -7.45 -28.05 9.31
N SER A 392 -8.59 -28.49 9.86
CA SER A 392 -9.83 -28.78 9.12
C SER A 392 -10.51 -27.49 8.66
N GLU A 393 -10.42 -26.43 9.46
CA GLU A 393 -10.98 -25.10 9.13
C GLU A 393 -10.17 -24.35 8.05
N LEU A 394 -8.90 -24.71 7.82
CA LEU A 394 -8.04 -24.11 6.79
C LEU A 394 -8.58 -24.35 5.36
N TYR A 395 -9.41 -25.38 5.22
CA TYR A 395 -10.02 -25.82 3.98
C TYR A 395 -11.50 -25.45 3.85
N LEU A 396 -12.10 -24.79 4.84
CA LEU A 396 -13.48 -24.33 4.75
C LEU A 396 -13.56 -23.13 3.81
N PHE A 397 -14.17 -23.37 2.66
CA PHE A 397 -14.41 -22.34 1.66
C PHE A 397 -15.70 -21.57 2.01
N LYS A 398 -15.58 -20.27 2.29
CA LYS A 398 -16.73 -19.37 2.48
C LYS A 398 -16.95 -18.55 1.22
N TRP A 399 -18.09 -18.72 0.56
CA TRP A 399 -18.43 -17.94 -0.63
C TRP A 399 -18.61 -16.46 -0.27
N THR A 400 -17.91 -15.56 -0.97
CA THR A 400 -18.06 -14.11 -0.81
C THR A 400 -18.08 -13.43 -2.19
N THR A 401 -18.68 -12.24 -2.27
CA THR A 401 -18.73 -11.45 -3.51
C THR A 401 -17.33 -11.04 -4.01
N LEU A 402 -16.34 -10.97 -3.10
CA LEU A 402 -14.94 -10.72 -3.43
C LEU A 402 -14.34 -11.75 -4.39
N LEU A 403 -14.92 -12.95 -4.44
CA LEU A 403 -14.41 -14.05 -5.26
C LEU A 403 -14.91 -14.01 -6.70
N ILE A 404 -15.91 -13.17 -7.00
CA ILE A 404 -16.52 -13.09 -8.33
C ILE A 404 -15.48 -12.67 -9.39
N PRO A 405 -14.78 -11.52 -9.26
CA PRO A 405 -13.83 -11.12 -10.31
C PRO A 405 -12.67 -12.10 -10.58
N PRO A 406 -11.95 -12.65 -9.56
CA PRO A 406 -10.88 -13.60 -9.84
C PRO A 406 -11.40 -14.91 -10.43
N THR A 407 -12.61 -15.35 -10.07
CA THR A 407 -13.25 -16.53 -10.69
C THR A 407 -13.59 -16.27 -12.14
N THR A 408 -14.19 -15.11 -12.46
CA THR A 408 -14.51 -14.72 -13.83
C THR A 408 -13.25 -14.61 -14.70
N LEU A 409 -12.18 -13.99 -14.18
CA LEU A 409 -10.89 -13.90 -14.87
C LEU A 409 -10.27 -15.26 -15.16
N LEU A 410 -10.36 -16.19 -14.21
CA LEU A 410 -9.87 -17.55 -14.38
C LEU A 410 -10.67 -18.28 -15.48
N ILE A 411 -12.00 -18.24 -15.42
CA ILE A 411 -12.88 -18.92 -16.37
C ILE A 411 -12.68 -18.37 -17.79
N ILE A 412 -12.68 -17.04 -17.97
CA ILE A 412 -12.56 -16.44 -19.30
C ILE A 412 -11.19 -16.71 -19.94
N ASN A 413 -10.11 -16.75 -19.15
CA ASN A 413 -8.79 -17.12 -19.66
C ASN A 413 -8.71 -18.60 -20.03
N ILE A 414 -9.32 -19.51 -19.26
CA ILE A 414 -9.39 -20.94 -19.61
C ILE A 414 -10.17 -21.13 -20.92
N ILE A 415 -11.35 -20.50 -21.05
CA ILE A 415 -12.15 -20.55 -22.27
C ILE A 415 -11.37 -19.97 -23.45
N GLY A 416 -10.71 -18.82 -23.26
CA GLY A 416 -9.85 -18.21 -24.26
C GLY A 416 -8.76 -19.15 -24.75
N VAL A 417 -8.06 -19.86 -23.85
CA VAL A 417 -7.04 -20.85 -24.23
C VAL A 417 -7.66 -21.99 -25.05
N ILE A 418 -8.79 -22.55 -24.63
CA ILE A 418 -9.45 -23.65 -25.35
C ILE A 418 -9.87 -23.20 -26.76
N VAL A 419 -10.50 -22.03 -26.87
CA VAL A 419 -10.94 -21.47 -28.15
C VAL A 419 -9.75 -21.15 -29.05
N GLY A 420 -8.72 -20.47 -28.53
CA GLY A 420 -7.55 -20.09 -29.31
C GLY A 420 -6.75 -21.30 -29.82
N VAL A 421 -6.62 -22.37 -29.02
CA VAL A 421 -5.98 -23.62 -29.45
C VAL A 421 -6.84 -24.32 -30.51
N SER A 422 -8.17 -24.38 -30.32
CA SER A 422 -9.09 -24.99 -31.29
C SER A 422 -9.06 -24.28 -32.65
N ASP A 423 -9.04 -22.94 -32.63
CA ASP A 423 -8.95 -22.10 -33.84
C ASP A 423 -7.62 -22.33 -34.58
N ALA A 424 -6.49 -22.35 -33.87
CA ALA A 424 -5.19 -22.59 -34.48
C ALA A 424 -5.03 -24.01 -35.07
N ILE A 425 -5.62 -25.02 -34.43
CA ILE A 425 -5.69 -26.38 -34.99
C ILE A 425 -6.53 -26.42 -36.27
N SER A 426 -7.54 -25.55 -36.38
CA SER A 426 -8.46 -25.51 -37.52
C SER A 426 -7.92 -24.70 -38.70
N ASN A 427 -7.15 -23.63 -38.43
CA ASN A 427 -6.65 -22.69 -39.44
C ASN A 427 -5.22 -22.97 -39.94
N GLY A 428 -4.54 -23.99 -39.40
CA GLY A 428 -3.23 -24.43 -39.90
C GLY A 428 -2.02 -23.73 -39.27
N TYR A 429 -0.81 -24.12 -39.70
CA TYR A 429 0.46 -23.82 -39.03
C TYR A 429 0.81 -22.32 -38.93
N ASP A 430 0.34 -21.48 -39.86
CA ASP A 430 0.65 -20.04 -39.87
C ASP A 430 0.07 -19.28 -38.65
N SER A 431 -0.92 -19.86 -37.97
CA SER A 431 -1.54 -19.29 -36.77
C SER A 431 -0.75 -19.55 -35.48
N TRP A 432 0.25 -20.43 -35.49
CA TRP A 432 0.91 -20.93 -34.27
C TRP A 432 1.89 -19.93 -33.64
N GLY A 433 2.60 -19.13 -34.45
CA GLY A 433 3.52 -18.11 -33.94
C GLY A 433 2.81 -17.07 -33.07
N PRO A 434 1.78 -16.37 -33.59
CA PRO A 434 0.98 -15.43 -32.82
C PRO A 434 0.23 -16.07 -31.63
N LEU A 435 -0.17 -17.34 -31.75
CA LEU A 435 -0.82 -18.08 -30.67
C LEU A 435 0.10 -18.22 -29.46
N PHE A 436 1.39 -18.52 -29.65
CA PHE A 436 2.32 -18.76 -28.54
C PHE A 436 2.41 -17.57 -27.58
N GLY A 437 2.50 -16.34 -28.11
CA GLY A 437 2.52 -15.13 -27.29
C GLY A 437 1.24 -14.95 -26.49
N ARG A 438 0.08 -15.19 -27.11
CA ARG A 438 -1.24 -15.06 -26.44
C ARG A 438 -1.41 -16.12 -25.34
N LEU A 439 -1.01 -17.35 -25.62
CA LEU A 439 -1.03 -18.44 -24.65
C LEU A 439 -0.09 -18.18 -23.48
N PHE A 440 1.11 -17.64 -23.72
CA PHE A 440 2.05 -17.30 -22.66
C PHE A 440 1.44 -16.36 -21.63
N PHE A 441 0.80 -15.27 -22.07
CA PHE A 441 0.16 -14.32 -21.15
C PHE A 441 -1.08 -14.90 -20.47
N ALA A 442 -1.92 -15.66 -21.18
CA ALA A 442 -3.08 -16.31 -20.57
C ALA A 442 -2.67 -17.34 -19.50
N LEU A 443 -1.64 -18.14 -19.78
CA LEU A 443 -1.07 -19.09 -18.83
C LEU A 443 -0.45 -18.38 -17.63
N TRP A 444 0.23 -17.25 -17.82
CA TRP A 444 0.73 -16.43 -16.71
C TRP A 444 -0.41 -16.04 -15.75
N VAL A 445 -1.56 -15.56 -16.27
CA VAL A 445 -2.73 -15.22 -15.45
C VAL A 445 -3.26 -16.45 -14.70
N ILE A 446 -3.46 -17.57 -15.40
CA ILE A 446 -3.98 -18.82 -14.82
C ILE A 446 -3.06 -19.34 -13.72
N VAL A 447 -1.74 -19.33 -13.93
CA VAL A 447 -0.75 -19.77 -12.93
C VAL A 447 -0.77 -18.87 -11.69
N HIS A 448 -0.98 -17.56 -11.84
CA HIS A 448 -1.07 -16.66 -10.67
C HIS A 448 -2.38 -16.86 -9.89
N LEU A 449 -3.48 -17.21 -10.56
CA LEU A 449 -4.76 -17.52 -9.94
C LEU A 449 -4.90 -18.99 -9.50
N TYR A 450 -3.90 -19.84 -9.75
CA TYR A 450 -3.94 -21.26 -9.36
C TYR A 450 -4.09 -21.52 -7.85
N PRO A 451 -3.39 -20.79 -6.94
CA PRO A 451 -3.60 -20.96 -5.50
C PRO A 451 -5.03 -20.62 -5.08
N PHE A 452 -5.63 -19.63 -5.76
CA PHE A 452 -7.03 -19.28 -5.58
C PHE A 452 -7.96 -20.43 -6.02
N LEU A 453 -7.71 -21.04 -7.18
CA LEU A 453 -8.44 -22.24 -7.63
C LEU A 453 -8.30 -23.42 -6.66
N LYS A 454 -7.08 -23.68 -6.16
CA LYS A 454 -6.86 -24.68 -5.09
C LYS A 454 -7.61 -24.34 -3.80
N GLY A 455 -7.72 -23.05 -3.49
CA GLY A 455 -8.51 -22.53 -2.37
C GLY A 455 -10.00 -22.84 -2.54
N LEU A 456 -10.54 -22.54 -3.72
CA LEU A 456 -11.93 -22.80 -4.11
C LEU A 456 -12.29 -24.28 -4.07
N LEU A 457 -11.38 -25.14 -4.52
CA LEU A 457 -11.61 -26.59 -4.58
C LEU A 457 -11.52 -27.29 -3.21
N GLY A 458 -10.98 -26.62 -2.17
CA GLY A 458 -10.94 -27.10 -0.79
C GLY A 458 -10.36 -28.51 -0.60
N LYS A 459 -10.37 -29.04 0.63
CA LYS A 459 -10.35 -30.50 0.83
C LYS A 459 -11.78 -31.00 0.63
N GLN A 460 -12.26 -31.03 -0.61
CA GLN A 460 -13.26 -32.04 -0.93
C GLN A 460 -12.47 -33.31 -1.23
N ASP A 461 -12.41 -34.22 -0.24
CA ASP A 461 -11.94 -35.62 -0.40
C ASP A 461 -12.75 -36.43 -1.46
N ARG A 462 -13.45 -35.77 -2.39
CA ARG A 462 -14.41 -36.38 -3.31
C ARG A 462 -14.46 -35.78 -4.72
N MET A 463 -13.72 -34.70 -5.02
CA MET A 463 -13.52 -34.27 -6.41
C MET A 463 -12.11 -34.70 -6.80
N PRO A 464 -11.93 -35.92 -7.33
CA PRO A 464 -10.62 -36.33 -7.77
C PRO A 464 -10.22 -35.36 -8.87
N THR A 465 -9.00 -34.84 -8.81
CA THR A 465 -8.40 -33.99 -9.85
C THR A 465 -8.62 -34.59 -11.25
N ILE A 466 -8.74 -35.92 -11.31
CA ILE A 466 -9.16 -36.70 -12.47
C ILE A 466 -10.48 -36.21 -13.11
N ILE A 467 -11.55 -35.92 -12.35
CA ILE A 467 -12.84 -35.47 -12.90
C ILE A 467 -12.68 -34.09 -13.53
N VAL A 468 -11.93 -33.18 -12.89
CA VAL A 468 -11.66 -31.85 -13.47
C VAL A 468 -10.86 -31.99 -14.77
N VAL A 469 -9.82 -32.83 -14.78
CA VAL A 469 -9.03 -33.10 -15.98
C VAL A 469 -9.89 -33.71 -17.09
N TRP A 470 -10.71 -34.72 -16.78
CA TRP A 470 -11.61 -35.35 -17.75
C TRP A 470 -12.68 -34.39 -18.28
N SER A 471 -13.25 -33.52 -17.43
CA SER A 471 -14.19 -32.49 -17.85
C SER A 471 -13.54 -31.46 -18.78
N ILE A 472 -12.30 -31.04 -18.50
CA ILE A 472 -11.53 -30.14 -19.39
C ILE A 472 -11.24 -30.82 -20.73
N LEU A 473 -10.83 -32.11 -20.71
CA LEU A 473 -10.58 -32.89 -21.91
C LEU A 473 -11.85 -33.03 -22.75
N LEU A 474 -12.97 -33.39 -22.12
CA LEU A 474 -14.27 -33.53 -22.79
C LEU A 474 -14.73 -32.20 -23.39
N ALA A 475 -14.66 -31.10 -22.64
CA ALA A 475 -14.99 -29.76 -23.13
C ALA A 475 -14.11 -29.33 -24.32
N SER A 476 -12.82 -29.69 -24.29
CA SER A 476 -11.89 -29.43 -25.39
C SER A 476 -12.26 -30.23 -26.64
N ILE A 477 -12.58 -31.52 -26.49
CA ILE A 477 -13.04 -32.37 -27.60
C ILE A 477 -14.35 -31.83 -28.19
N LEU A 478 -15.33 -31.49 -27.36
CA LEU A 478 -16.61 -30.93 -27.81
C LEU A 478 -16.43 -29.60 -28.55
N THR A 479 -15.50 -28.75 -28.08
CA THR A 479 -15.19 -27.48 -28.74
C THR A 479 -14.50 -27.70 -30.08
N LEU A 480 -13.57 -28.65 -30.18
CA LEU A 480 -12.93 -29.04 -31.45
C LEU A 480 -13.95 -29.60 -32.44
N LEU A 481 -14.87 -30.45 -31.97
CA LEU A 481 -15.96 -30.99 -32.78
C LEU A 481 -16.90 -29.87 -33.25
N TRP A 482 -17.27 -28.94 -32.37
CA TRP A 482 -18.09 -27.78 -32.72
C TRP A 482 -17.44 -26.91 -33.80
N VAL A 483 -16.16 -26.56 -33.66
CA VAL A 483 -15.44 -25.76 -34.66
C VAL A 483 -15.32 -26.48 -36.00
N ARG A 484 -15.13 -27.81 -35.99
CA ARG A 484 -15.08 -28.63 -37.22
C ARG A 484 -16.43 -28.73 -37.93
N VAL A 485 -17.52 -28.90 -37.18
CA VAL A 485 -18.87 -29.18 -37.70
C VAL A 485 -19.64 -27.89 -38.02
N ASN A 486 -19.43 -26.81 -37.28
CA ASN A 486 -20.21 -25.58 -37.43
C ASN A 486 -19.88 -24.87 -38.76
N PRO A 487 -20.83 -24.79 -39.71
CA PRO A 487 -20.62 -24.18 -41.02
C PRO A 487 -20.53 -22.65 -40.97
N PHE A 488 -20.86 -22.02 -39.84
CA PHE A 488 -20.87 -20.57 -39.65
C PHE A 488 -19.58 -20.01 -39.07
N VAL A 489 -18.62 -20.86 -38.69
CA VAL A 489 -17.26 -20.40 -38.36
C VAL A 489 -16.54 -20.17 -39.68
N ALA A 490 -16.15 -18.92 -39.95
CA ALA A 490 -15.46 -18.54 -41.17
C ALA A 490 -14.13 -19.29 -41.26
N LYS A 491 -14.12 -20.41 -42.00
CA LYS A 491 -12.90 -21.07 -42.45
C LYS A 491 -12.27 -20.08 -43.41
N GLY A 492 -11.12 -19.51 -43.04
CA GLY A 492 -10.44 -18.48 -43.84
C GLY A 492 -10.53 -18.83 -45.33
N GLY A 493 -11.36 -18.08 -46.06
CA GLY A 493 -11.56 -18.29 -47.47
C GLY A 493 -10.22 -18.09 -48.21
N PRO A 494 -10.11 -18.59 -49.45
CA PRO A 494 -8.91 -18.35 -50.24
C PRO A 494 -8.60 -16.84 -50.27
N VAL A 495 -7.32 -16.49 -50.16
CA VAL A 495 -6.85 -15.11 -50.29
C VAL A 495 -7.36 -14.59 -51.64
N LEU A 496 -8.31 -13.66 -51.61
CA LEU A 496 -8.84 -13.03 -52.81
C LEU A 496 -7.78 -12.05 -53.31
N GLU A 497 -6.94 -12.49 -54.25
CA GLU A 497 -6.18 -11.58 -55.08
C GLU A 497 -7.13 -10.74 -55.92
N ILE A 498 -6.82 -9.45 -56.08
CA ILE A 498 -7.52 -8.57 -56.99
C ILE A 498 -7.26 -9.10 -58.40
N CYS A 499 -8.21 -9.87 -58.93
CA CYS A 499 -8.26 -10.19 -60.34
C CYS A 499 -8.32 -8.85 -61.09
N GLY A 500 -7.24 -8.45 -61.76
CA GLY A 500 -7.09 -7.17 -62.47
C GLY A 500 -8.03 -6.99 -63.67
N LEU A 501 -9.18 -7.65 -63.68
CA LEU A 501 -10.26 -7.46 -64.62
C LEU A 501 -11.19 -6.36 -64.11
N ASN A 502 -11.19 -5.23 -64.82
CA ASN A 502 -12.25 -4.23 -64.71
C ASN A 502 -13.56 -4.86 -65.16
N CYS A 503 -14.35 -5.38 -64.21
CA CYS A 503 -15.74 -5.73 -64.45
C CYS A 503 -16.58 -4.45 -64.47
N GLY A 504 -16.38 -3.63 -65.50
CA GLY A 504 -17.26 -2.53 -65.88
C GLY A 504 -17.72 -2.77 -67.30
N ASN A 505 -18.99 -3.14 -67.45
CA ASN A 505 -19.78 -2.86 -68.65
C ASN A 505 -21.10 -2.27 -68.17
#